data_AF-A0A382J042-F1
#
_entry.id   AF-A0A382J042-F1
#
_cell.length_a   1.000
_cell.length_b   1.000
_cell.length_c   1.000
_cell.angle_alpha   90.00
_cell.angle_beta   90.00
_cell.angle_gamma   90.00
#
_symmetry.space_group_name_H-M   'P 1'
#
loop_
_entity.id
_entity.type
_entity.pdbx_description
1 polymer ?
#
loop_
_entity_poly.entity_id
_entity_poly.type
_entity_poly.pdbx_seq_one_letter_code
_entity_poly.pdbx_strand_id
1 'polypeptide(L)' 'MINHEEKFIFLHIPKTGGTSIEHILTRKESTEGSRHYSIKKLGLNKQECDKYKIFVVLRNPFTRIASTYNHFMHGPD' A
#
# COMPACT_ATOMS: atom_id res chain seq x y z
N MET A 1 -2.45 2.52 3.11
CA MET A 1 -2.42 3.77 3.90
C MET A 1 -3.34 4.80 3.29
N ILE A 2 -3.91 5.65 4.14
CA ILE A 2 -4.72 6.81 3.75
C ILE A 2 -4.18 8.06 4.45
N ASN A 3 -4.13 9.18 3.74
CA ASN A 3 -3.86 10.48 4.34
C ASN A 3 -5.06 11.40 4.02
N HIS A 4 -5.72 11.86 5.09
CA HIS A 4 -6.95 12.65 4.97
C HIS A 4 -6.69 14.13 4.68
N GLU A 5 -5.52 14.64 5.04
CA GLU A 5 -5.11 16.03 4.84
C GLU A 5 -4.75 16.30 3.38
N GLU A 6 -3.85 15.48 2.84
CA GLU A 6 -3.33 15.54 1.47
C GLU A 6 -4.23 14.78 0.48
N LYS A 7 -5.29 14.14 0.99
CA LYS A 7 -6.29 13.39 0.24
C LYS A 7 -5.68 12.39 -0.74
N PHE A 8 -4.81 11.51 -0.25
CA PHE A 8 -4.29 10.39 -1.04
C PHE A 8 -4.48 9.03 -0.36
N ILE A 9 -4.55 8.00 -1.19
CA ILE A 9 -4.58 6.60 -0.76
C ILE A 9 -3.47 5.85 -1.46
N PHE A 10 -2.59 5.24 -0.65
CA PHE A 10 -1.58 4.32 -1.15
C PHE A 10 -2.03 2.87 -0.93
N LEU A 11 -2.25 2.15 -2.04
CA LEU A 11 -2.58 0.73 -2.04
C LEU A 11 -1.29 -0.10 -2.08
N HIS A 12 -0.92 -0.68 -0.94
CA HIS A 12 0.28 -1.49 -0.82
C HIS A 12 0.04 -2.93 -1.29
N ILE A 13 0.51 -3.26 -2.50
CA ILE A 13 0.59 -4.64 -3.00
C ILE A 13 1.84 -5.33 -2.43
N PRO A 14 1.74 -6.53 -1.82
CA PRO A 14 2.90 -7.24 -1.30
C PRO A 14 4.01 -7.44 -2.33
N LYS A 15 5.25 -7.27 -1.87
CA LYS A 15 6.50 -7.50 -2.62
C LYS A 15 6.70 -6.61 -3.85
N THR A 16 6.09 -5.42 -3.87
CA THR A 16 6.34 -4.38 -4.88
C THR A 16 7.21 -3.22 -4.37
N GLY A 17 7.87 -3.39 -3.21
CA GLY A 17 8.62 -2.31 -2.56
C GLY A 17 7.74 -1.31 -1.79
N GLY A 18 6.47 -1.65 -1.57
CA GLY A 18 5.54 -0.76 -0.88
C GLY A 18 5.96 -0.41 0.55
N THR A 19 6.64 -1.30 1.28
CA THR A 19 7.17 -1.00 2.63
C THR A 19 8.09 0.23 2.63
N SER A 20 8.95 0.39 1.62
CA SER A 20 9.84 1.55 1.50
C SER A 20 9.03 2.83 1.27
N ILE A 21 7.99 2.77 0.44
CA ILE A 21 7.08 3.89 0.19
C ILE A 21 6.28 4.24 1.46
N GLU A 22 5.80 3.23 2.19
CA GLU A 22 5.13 3.42 3.48
C GLU A 22 6.04 4.15 4.46
N HIS A 23 7.30 3.74 4.62
CA HIS A 23 8.24 4.43 5.51
C HIS A 23 8.45 5.92 5.19
N ILE A 24 8.37 6.29 3.92
CA ILE A 24 8.48 7.69 3.49
C ILE A 24 7.17 8.44 3.79
N LEU A 25 6.03 7.83 3.48
CA LEU A 25 4.71 8.46 3.60
C LEU A 25 4.19 8.51 5.04
N THR A 26 4.53 7.55 5.89
CA THR A 26 4.14 7.50 7.32
C THR A 26 4.80 8.62 8.14
N ARG A 27 5.87 9.25 7.61
CA ARG A 27 6.48 10.43 8.24
C ARG A 27 5.64 11.70 8.11
N LYS A 28 4.57 11.67 7.31
CA LYS A 28 3.60 12.77 7.26
C LYS A 28 2.59 12.63 8.39
N GLU A 29 2.45 13.69 9.19
CA GLU A 29 1.31 13.87 10.11
C GLU A 29 0.01 13.61 9.32
N SER A 30 -1.02 13.08 9.97
CA SER A 30 -2.32 12.75 9.34
C SER A 30 -2.36 11.49 8.46
N THR A 31 -1.34 10.63 8.49
CA THR A 31 -1.35 9.36 7.74
C THR A 31 -1.74 8.16 8.61
N GLU A 32 -2.86 7.52 8.25
CA GLU A 32 -3.46 6.42 9.00
C GLU A 32 -3.50 5.10 8.20
N GLY A 33 -3.55 3.98 8.93
CA GLY A 33 -3.80 2.64 8.39
C GLY A 33 -2.58 1.72 8.35
N SER A 34 -2.78 0.50 8.84
CA SER A 34 -1.91 -0.70 8.77
C SER A 34 -1.51 -1.11 7.33
N ARG A 35 -0.51 -2.01 7.23
CA ARG A 35 -0.03 -2.55 5.95
C ARG A 35 -1.12 -3.38 5.24
N HIS A 36 -1.18 -3.28 3.91
CA HIS A 36 -2.03 -4.10 3.02
C HIS A 36 -3.56 -3.97 3.16
N TYR A 37 -4.11 -2.76 3.33
CA TYR A 37 -5.55 -2.56 3.15
C TYR A 37 -5.96 -2.62 1.69
N SER A 38 -7.00 -3.40 1.40
CA SER A 38 -7.81 -3.24 0.19
C SER A 38 -8.79 -2.08 0.38
N ILE A 39 -9.26 -1.47 -0.72
CA ILE A 39 -10.26 -0.38 -0.70
C ILE A 39 -11.49 -0.78 0.14
N LYS A 40 -11.94 -2.04 0.00
CA LYS A 40 -13.06 -2.59 0.77
C LYS A 40 -12.81 -2.58 2.29
N LYS A 41 -11.57 -2.82 2.71
CA LYS A 41 -11.18 -2.85 4.12
C LYS A 41 -10.99 -1.45 4.72
N LEU A 42 -10.90 -0.41 3.88
CA LEU A 42 -10.94 1.00 4.30
C LEU A 42 -12.36 1.52 4.53
N GLY A 43 -13.40 0.74 4.21
CA GLY A 43 -14.80 1.14 4.38
C GLY A 43 -15.26 2.26 3.44
N LEU A 44 -14.43 2.66 2.48
CA LEU A 44 -14.72 3.75 1.56
C LEU A 44 -15.69 3.31 0.48
N ASN A 45 -16.70 4.14 0.22
CA ASN A 45 -17.56 3.99 -0.93
C ASN A 45 -16.90 4.60 -2.20
N LYS A 46 -17.48 4.34 -3.38
CA LYS A 46 -16.95 4.85 -4.66
C LYS A 46 -16.84 6.39 -4.68
N GLN A 47 -17.86 7.08 -4.18
CA GLN A 47 -17.92 8.55 -4.16
C GLN A 47 -16.87 9.16 -3.22
N GLU A 48 -16.52 8.46 -2.14
CA GLU A 48 -15.44 8.84 -1.25
C GLU A 48 -14.09 8.59 -1.89
N CYS A 49 -13.91 7.45 -2.57
CA CYS A 49 -12.68 7.15 -3.30
C CYS A 49 -12.36 8.22 -4.35
N ASP A 50 -13.37 8.75 -5.04
CA ASP A 50 -13.22 9.82 -6.04
C ASP A 50 -12.67 11.13 -5.44
N LYS A 51 -12.74 11.33 -4.12
CA LYS A 51 -12.16 12.48 -3.42
C LYS A 51 -10.65 12.35 -3.16
N TYR A 52 -10.10 11.15 -3.29
CA TYR A 52 -8.69 10.86 -3.01
C TYR A 52 -7.91 10.56 -4.29
N LYS A 53 -6.65 10.96 -4.30
CA LYS A 53 -5.68 10.49 -5.30
C LYS A 53 -5.22 9.08 -4.91
N ILE A 54 -5.63 8.08 -5.67
CA ILE A 54 -5.28 6.68 -5.42
C ILE A 54 -4.09 6.28 -6.30
N PHE A 55 -3.05 5.71 -5.70
CA PHE A 55 -1.91 5.18 -6.45
C PHE A 55 -1.36 3.89 -5.84
N VAL A 56 -0.60 3.15 -6.67
CA VAL A 56 -0.03 1.85 -6.35
C VAL A 56 1.32 1.70 -7.04
N VAL A 57 2.24 0.97 -6.40
CA VAL A 57 3.50 0.56 -7.02
C VAL A 57 3.39 -0.87 -7.51
N LEU A 58 3.66 -1.08 -8.79
CA LEU A 58 3.65 -2.39 -9.44
C LEU A 58 5.07 -2.90 -9.66
N ARG A 59 5.20 -4.21 -9.81
CA ARG A 59 6.44 -4.92 -10.13
C ARG A 59 6.14 -5.96 -11.21
N ASN A 60 7.13 -6.28 -12.04
CA ASN A 60 7.02 -7.37 -13.01
C ASN A 60 6.48 -8.66 -12.33
N PRO A 61 5.46 -9.33 -12.89
CA PRO A 61 4.78 -10.45 -12.24
C PRO A 61 5.71 -11.60 -11.84
N PHE A 62 6.63 -12.00 -12.71
CA PHE A 62 7.58 -13.09 -12.44
C PHE A 62 8.49 -12.75 -11.27
N THR A 63 9.03 -11.53 -11.27
CA THR A 63 9.90 -11.07 -10.17
C THR A 63 9.14 -10.90 -8.85
N ARG A 64 7.85 -10.51 -8.89
CA ARG A 64 6.99 -10.43 -7.71
C ARG A 64 6.74 -11.82 -7.13
N ILE A 65 6.44 -12.81 -7.96
CA ILE A 65 6.23 -14.21 -7.53
C ILE A 65 7.51 -14.76 -6.90
N ALA A 66 8.66 -14.63 -7.56
CA ALA A 66 9.94 -15.07 -7.01
C ALA A 66 10.26 -14.39 -5.66
N SER A 67 10.03 -13.08 -5.55
CA SER A 67 10.21 -12.35 -4.29
C SER A 67 9.24 -12.82 -3.18
N THR A 68 8.02 -13.21 -3.56
CA THR A 68 7.01 -13.76 -2.66
C THR A 68 7.42 -15.14 -2.16
N TYR A 69 7.88 -16.02 -3.06
CA TYR A 69 8.41 -17.33 -2.73
C TYR A 69 9.58 -17.23 -1.74
N ASN A 70 10.58 -16.41 -2.06
CA ASN A 70 11.75 -16.24 -1.18
C ASN A 70 11.34 -15.74 0.22
N HIS A 71 10.37 -14.84 0.31
CA HIS A 71 9.85 -14.32 1.58
C HIS A 71 9.12 -15.38 2.41
N PHE A 72 8.38 -16.29 1.78
CA PHE A 72 7.75 -17.39 2.49
C PHE A 72 8.74 -18.44 2.98
N MET A 73 9.83 -18.67 2.23
CA MET A 73 10.82 -19.71 2.56
C MET A 73 11.82 -19.27 3.66
N HIS A 74 12.16 -17.98 3.73
CA HIS A 74 13.18 -17.48 4.66
C HIS A 74 12.60 -16.63 5.80
N GLY A 75 11.28 -16.43 5.83
CA GLY A 75 10.61 -15.56 6.81
C GLY A 75 10.71 -14.06 6.44
N PRO A 76 10.09 -13.18 7.25
CA PRO A 76 10.29 -11.75 7.11
C PRO A 76 11.73 -11.38 7.45
N ASP A 77 12.39 -10.64 6.54
CA ASP A 77 13.62 -9.90 6.84
C ASP A 77 13.38 -8.91 8.00
#